data_AF-A0ABD7CNW2-F1
#
_entry.id   AF-A0ABD7CNW2-F1
#
_cell.length_a   1.000
_cell.length_b   1.000
_cell.length_c   1.000
_cell.angle_alpha   90.00
_cell.angle_beta   90.00
_cell.angle_gamma   90.00
#
_symmetry.space_group_name_H-M   'P 1'
#
loop_
_entity.id
_entity.type
_entity.pdbx_description
1 polymer ?
#
loop_
_entity_poly.entity_id
_entity_poly.type
_entity_poly.pdbx_seq_one_letter_code
_entity_poly.pdbx_strand_id
1 'polypeptide(L)'
;MDKLLTKKELAERWQVAEKTIDNWRENGVLTPCSGIPAIRFSLQHIAELEGTKVEKFSPIERRRLEIENEKLKQENEKLKGILANVLSEVSKIINS
;
A
#
# COMPACT_ATOMS: atom_id res chain seq x y z
N MET A 1 -19.56 11.43 11.33
CA MET A 1 -19.01 10.51 12.35
C MET A 1 -18.74 9.20 11.66
N ASP A 2 -17.48 8.83 11.47
CA ASP A 2 -17.13 7.54 10.88
C ASP A 2 -17.58 6.42 11.82
N LYS A 3 -18.64 5.72 11.43
CA LYS A 3 -19.17 4.60 12.19
C LYS A 3 -18.14 3.47 12.16
N LEU A 4 -17.58 3.14 13.30
CA LEU A 4 -16.65 2.01 13.42
C LEU A 4 -17.44 0.71 13.52
N LEU A 5 -17.02 -0.28 12.75
CA LEU A 5 -17.60 -1.61 12.77
C LEU A 5 -17.03 -2.42 13.93
N THR A 6 -17.91 -3.12 14.64
CA THR A 6 -17.52 -4.14 15.59
C THR A 6 -17.16 -5.44 14.87
N LYS A 7 -16.49 -6.35 15.59
CA LYS A 7 -16.19 -7.71 15.11
C LYS A 7 -17.46 -8.44 14.63
N LYS A 8 -18.56 -8.29 15.37
CA LYS A 8 -19.84 -8.93 15.07
C LYS A 8 -20.46 -8.39 13.78
N GLU A 9 -20.50 -7.07 13.63
CA GLU A 9 -21.03 -6.43 12.40
C GLU A 9 -20.19 -6.80 11.17
N LEU A 10 -18.86 -6.90 11.32
CA LEU A 10 -17.98 -7.32 10.23
C LEU A 10 -18.18 -8.80 9.85
N ALA A 11 -18.32 -9.67 10.87
CA ALA A 11 -18.59 -11.08 10.67
C ALA A 11 -19.93 -11.31 9.94
N GLU A 12 -20.97 -10.57 10.33
CA GLU A 12 -22.28 -10.61 9.68
C GLU A 12 -22.23 -10.12 8.22
N ARG A 13 -21.50 -9.02 7.96
CA ARG A 13 -21.33 -8.44 6.62
C ARG A 13 -20.67 -9.41 5.63
N TRP A 14 -19.66 -10.16 6.09
CA TRP A 14 -18.93 -11.12 5.25
C TRP A 14 -19.47 -12.55 5.37
N GLN A 15 -20.53 -12.77 6.15
CA GLN A 15 -21.11 -14.08 6.40
C GLN A 15 -20.09 -15.11 6.91
N VAL A 16 -19.13 -14.65 7.72
CA VAL A 16 -18.10 -15.49 8.33
C VAL A 16 -18.29 -15.59 9.84
N ALA A 17 -17.67 -16.62 10.44
CA ALA A 17 -17.65 -16.74 11.89
C ALA A 17 -16.81 -15.62 12.52
N GLU A 18 -17.24 -15.16 13.69
CA GLU A 18 -16.49 -14.22 14.54
C GLU A 18 -15.03 -14.65 14.79
N LYS A 19 -14.79 -15.96 14.89
CA LYS A 19 -13.45 -16.55 15.06
C LYS A 19 -12.56 -16.37 13.83
N THR A 20 -13.15 -16.33 12.64
CA THR A 20 -12.43 -16.08 11.39
C THR A 20 -11.88 -14.66 11.35
N ILE A 21 -12.65 -13.69 11.85
CA ILE A 21 -12.20 -12.29 11.99
C ILE A 21 -11.04 -12.19 12.98
N ASP A 22 -11.09 -12.90 14.11
CA ASP A 22 -9.97 -12.95 15.06
C ASP A 22 -8.71 -13.57 14.42
N ASN A 23 -8.86 -14.66 13.67
CA ASN A 23 -7.76 -15.29 12.95
C ASN A 23 -7.13 -14.35 11.90
N TRP A 24 -7.94 -13.61 11.15
CA TRP A 24 -7.42 -12.63 10.19
C TRP A 24 -6.72 -11.46 10.87
N ARG A 25 -7.14 -11.05 12.06
CA ARG A 25 -6.40 -10.09 12.87
C ARG A 25 -5.05 -10.64 13.30
N GLU A 26 -5.02 -11.88 13.81
CA GLU A 26 -3.78 -12.54 14.27
C GLU A 26 -2.78 -12.76 13.12
N ASN A 27 -3.27 -13.07 11.92
CA ASN A 27 -2.45 -13.19 10.72
C ASN A 27 -2.10 -11.84 10.07
N GLY A 28 -2.51 -10.70 10.65
CA GLY A 28 -2.22 -9.36 10.14
C GLY A 28 -2.97 -8.96 8.87
N VAL A 29 -4.02 -9.70 8.49
CA VAL A 29 -4.89 -9.40 7.34
C VAL A 29 -5.86 -8.27 7.69
N LEU A 30 -6.31 -8.18 8.95
CA LEU A 30 -7.19 -7.13 9.45
C LEU A 30 -6.50 -6.27 10.50
N THR A 31 -6.51 -4.96 10.31
CA THR A 31 -5.93 -4.00 11.26
C THR A 31 -7.04 -3.29 12.04
N PRO A 32 -7.12 -3.47 13.38
CA PRO A 32 -8.06 -2.71 14.19
C PRO A 32 -7.61 -1.25 14.33
N CYS A 33 -8.57 -0.35 14.57
CA CYS A 33 -8.27 1.05 14.84
C CYS A 33 -7.46 1.20 16.13
N SER A 34 -6.33 1.91 16.04
CA SER A 34 -5.49 2.24 17.19
C SER A 34 -6.13 3.35 18.05
N GLY A 35 -5.95 3.25 19.37
CA GLY A 35 -6.45 4.25 20.32
C GLY A 35 -7.83 3.97 20.93
N ILE A 36 -8.44 2.80 20.65
CA ILE A 36 -9.70 2.39 21.26
C ILE A 36 -9.48 1.08 22.04
N PRO A 37 -9.92 0.97 23.31
CA PRO A 37 -9.78 -0.25 24.11
C PRO A 37 -10.52 -1.46 23.52
N ALA A 38 -11.53 -1.22 22.69
CA ALA A 38 -12.34 -2.22 22.03
C ALA A 38 -11.91 -2.43 20.59
N ILE A 39 -11.94 -3.68 20.13
CA ILE A 39 -11.69 -4.04 18.72
C ILE A 39 -12.76 -3.38 17.85
N ARG A 40 -12.30 -2.47 17.00
CA ARG A 40 -13.11 -1.68 16.09
C ARG A 40 -12.39 -1.58 14.76
N PHE A 41 -13.14 -1.67 13.67
CA PHE A 41 -12.64 -1.58 12.31
C PHE A 41 -13.22 -0.34 11.64
N SER A 42 -12.40 0.44 10.95
CA SER A 42 -12.92 1.57 10.18
C SER A 42 -13.64 1.06 8.94
N LEU A 43 -14.79 1.67 8.61
CA LEU A 43 -15.50 1.36 7.37
C LEU A 43 -14.61 1.58 6.13
N GLN A 44 -13.72 2.56 6.19
CA GLN A 44 -12.74 2.82 5.14
C GLN A 44 -11.78 1.63 4.93
N HIS A 45 -11.20 1.09 6.01
CA HIS A 45 -10.30 -0.06 5.92
C HIS A 45 -11.01 -1.31 5.38
N ILE A 46 -12.27 -1.52 5.79
CA ILE A 46 -13.09 -2.62 5.28
C ILE A 46 -13.43 -2.43 3.80
N ALA A 47 -13.81 -1.22 3.38
CA ALA A 47 -14.09 -0.92 1.97
C ALA A 47 -12.85 -1.12 1.06
N GLU A 48 -11.66 -0.80 1.56
CA GLU A 48 -10.39 -1.05 0.87
C GLU A 48 -10.12 -2.55 0.66
N LEU A 49 -10.47 -3.39 1.65
CA LEU A 49 -10.36 -4.85 1.59
C LEU A 49 -11.44 -5.49 0.71
N GLU A 50 -12.65 -4.92 0.67
CA GLU A 50 -13.77 -5.36 -0.17
C GLU A 50 -13.59 -5.02 -1.66
N GLY A 51 -12.50 -4.33 -2.03
CA GLY A 51 -12.15 -4.07 -3.42
C GLY A 51 -13.10 -3.11 -4.15
N THR A 52 -14.01 -2.43 -3.44
CA THR A 52 -14.87 -1.41 -4.04
C THR A 52 -14.06 -0.13 -4.15
N LYS A 53 -13.75 0.27 -5.39
CA LYS A 53 -12.95 1.46 -5.76
C LYS A 53 -13.41 2.71 -4.98
N VAL A 54 -12.77 2.99 -3.85
CA VAL A 54 -12.70 4.35 -3.31
C VAL A 54 -11.35 4.85 -3.72
N GLU A 55 -11.35 5.87 -4.59
CA GLU A 55 -10.16 6.47 -5.18
C GLU A 55 -9.03 6.62 -4.16
N LYS A 56 -8.06 5.70 -4.25
CA LYS A 56 -6.97 5.60 -3.29
C LYS A 56 -6.11 6.86 -3.36
N PHE A 57 -5.59 7.22 -2.20
CA PHE A 57 -4.74 8.36 -1.87
C PHE A 57 -5.53 9.63 -1.50
N SER A 58 -5.45 9.97 -0.20
CA SER A 58 -5.62 11.34 0.28
C SER A 58 -4.72 12.29 -0.53
N PRO A 59 -5.08 13.56 -0.77
CA PRO A 59 -4.26 14.51 -1.56
C PRO A 59 -2.78 14.57 -1.13
N ILE A 60 -2.51 14.33 0.15
CA ILE A 60 -1.17 14.28 0.75
C ILE A 60 -0.41 13.02 0.29
N GLU A 61 -1.08 11.87 0.26
CA GLU A 61 -0.47 10.61 -0.16
C GLU A 61 -0.23 10.59 -1.66
N ARG A 62 -1.12 11.18 -2.48
CA ARG A 62 -0.88 11.38 -3.93
C ARG A 62 0.39 12.19 -4.14
N ARG A 63 0.50 13.31 -3.43
CA ARG A 63 1.65 14.19 -3.54
C ARG A 63 2.95 13.53 -3.09
N ARG A 64 2.91 12.72 -2.02
CA ARG A 64 4.07 11.95 -1.56
C ARG A 64 4.52 10.93 -2.60
N LEU A 65 3.57 10.20 -3.19
CA LEU A 65 3.85 9.20 -4.21
C LEU A 65 4.35 9.81 -5.52
N GLU A 66 3.82 10.96 -5.93
CA GLU A 66 4.33 11.71 -7.08
C GLU A 66 5.79 12.13 -6.87
N ILE A 67 6.13 12.65 -5.69
CA ILE A 67 7.51 13.03 -5.33
C ILE A 67 8.44 11.80 -5.35
N GLU A 68 7.98 10.68 -4.82
CA GLU A 68 8.76 9.43 -4.79
C GLU A 68 8.95 8.86 -6.20
N ASN A 69 7.92 8.90 -7.05
CA ASN A 69 8.00 8.48 -8.44
C ASN A 69 8.98 9.34 -9.24
N GLU A 70 8.95 10.66 -9.04
CA GLU A 70 9.85 11.59 -9.70
C GLU A 70 11.30 11.35 -9.29
N LYS A 71 11.57 11.13 -7.99
CA LYS A 71 12.90 10.74 -7.50
C LYS A 71 13.39 9.44 -8.14
N LEU A 72 12.54 8.41 -8.16
CA LEU A 72 12.88 7.12 -8.76
C LEU A 72 13.17 7.24 -10.26
N LYS A 73 12.42 8.08 -11.00
CA LYS A 73 12.69 8.35 -12.42
C LYS A 73 14.04 9.03 -12.63
N GLN A 74 14.35 10.05 -11.83
CA GLN A 74 15.62 10.77 -11.93
C GLN A 74 16.82 9.85 -11.64
N GLU A 75 16.70 8.99 -10.63
CA GLU A 75 17.73 8.02 -10.28
C GLU A 75 17.90 6.96 -11.37
N ASN A 76 16.80 6.48 -11.97
CA ASN A 76 16.84 5.53 -13.07
C ASN A 76 17.51 6.12 -14.33
N GLU A 77 17.17 7.35 -14.71
CA GLU A 77 17.82 8.04 -15.82
C GLU A 77 19.32 8.28 -15.57
N LYS A 78 19.69 8.64 -14.34
CA LYS A 78 21.10 8.79 -13.96
C LYS A 78 21.86 7.46 -14.08
N LEU A 79 21.28 6.37 -13.57
CA LEU A 79 21.87 5.03 -13.64
C LEU A 79 22.02 4.55 -15.10
N LYS A 80 21.00 4.77 -15.93
CA LYS A 80 21.07 4.48 -17.37
C LYS A 80 22.17 5.29 -18.07
N GLY A 81 22.33 6.56 -17.73
CA GLY A 81 23.40 7.40 -18.29
C GLY A 81 24.79 6.89 -17.92
N ILE A 82 24.99 6.48 -16.66
CA ILE A 82 26.25 5.85 -16.21
C ILE A 82 26.49 4.54 -16.96
N LEU A 83 25.47 3.69 -17.09
CA LEU A 83 25.58 2.44 -17.84
C LEU A 83 25.95 2.69 -19.31
N ALA A 84 25.33 3.67 -19.96
CA ALA A 84 25.64 4.03 -21.34
C ALA A 84 27.10 4.50 -21.51
N ASN A 85 27.60 5.31 -20.56
CA ASN A 85 28.99 5.75 -20.57
C ASN A 85 29.97 4.58 -20.39
N VAL A 86 29.70 3.68 -19.43
CA VAL A 86 30.51 2.47 -19.21
C VAL A 86 30.51 1.58 -20.45
N LEU A 87 29.35 1.35 -21.06
CA LEU A 87 29.23 0.59 -22.31
C LEU A 87 30.03 1.23 -23.46
N SER A 88 30.00 2.56 -23.57
CA SER A 88 30.77 3.31 -24.58
C SER A 88 32.28 3.16 -24.37
N GLU A 89 32.75 3.26 -23.12
CA GLU A 89 34.16 3.06 -22.79
C GLU A 89 34.63 1.62 -23.05
N VAL A 90 33.84 0.63 -22.64
CA VAL A 90 34.13 -0.79 -22.92
C VAL A 90 34.14 -1.07 -24.42
N SER A 91 33.21 -0.48 -25.19
CA SER A 91 33.17 -0.64 -26.64
C SER A 91 34.40 -0.07 -27.35
N LYS A 92 34.98 1.03 -26.83
CA LYS A 92 36.22 1.60 -27.36
C LYS A 92 37.42 0.68 -27.13
N ILE A 93 37.46 -0.01 -25.98
CA ILE A 93 38.53 -0.95 -25.63
C ILE A 93 38.41 -2.25 -26.45
N ILE A 94 37.19 -2.70 -26.74
CA ILE A 94 36.97 -3.92 -27.53
C ILE A 94 37.28 -3.69 -29.03
N ASN A 95 37.05 -2.47 -29.52
CA ASN A 95 37.30 -2.11 -30.93
C ASN A 95 38.69 -1.50 -31.19
N SER A 96 39.54 -1.40 -30.17
CA SER A 96 40.95 -0.99 -30.26
C SER A 96 41.88 -2.19 -30.27
#